data_AF-A0A3D9CKP6-F1
#
_entry.id   AF-A0A3D9CKP6-F1
#
_cell.length_a   1.000
_cell.length_b   1.000
_cell.length_c   1.000
_cell.angle_alpha   90.00
_cell.angle_beta   90.00
_cell.angle_gamma   90.00
#
_symmetry.space_group_name_H-M   'P 1'
#
loop_
_entity.id
_entity.type
_entity.pdbx_description
1 polymer ?
#
loop_
_entity_poly.entity_id
_entity_poly.type
_entity_poly.pdbx_seq_one_letter_code
_entity_poly.pdbx_strand_id
1 'polypeptide(L)'
;MKKQNQPNYKRIYSDIIDQKFPHKKAECKKLLEKKMLTALDIIELNNRIFGTKNQNLQKMNQKFRSYNETDILRILNYQRNHRMNNLQVAELFGLSKNTLTKWRKIFQ
;
A
#
# COMPACT_ATOMS: atom_id res chain seq x y z
N MET A 1 -10.13 17.87 15.93
CA MET A 1 -10.09 16.65 15.09
C MET A 1 -8.75 16.58 14.37
N LYS A 2 -7.93 15.55 14.61
CA LYS A 2 -6.63 15.41 13.92
C LYS A 2 -6.88 15.25 12.41
N LYS A 3 -6.44 16.22 11.60
CA LYS A 3 -6.41 16.10 10.13
C LYS A 3 -5.58 14.86 9.79
N GLN A 4 -6.20 13.84 9.20
CA GLN A 4 -5.44 12.77 8.58
C GLN A 4 -4.78 13.37 7.34
N ASN A 5 -3.46 13.60 7.38
CA ASN A 5 -2.65 14.05 6.23
C ASN A 5 -2.52 12.96 5.14
N GLN A 6 -3.46 12.01 5.08
CA GLN A 6 -3.44 10.94 4.11
C GLN A 6 -4.25 11.32 2.88
N PRO A 7 -3.73 11.05 1.67
CA PRO A 7 -4.49 11.17 0.45
C PRO A 7 -5.79 10.36 0.53
N ASN A 8 -6.87 10.86 -0.10
CA ASN A 8 -8.09 10.08 -0.27
C ASN A 8 -7.89 9.04 -1.38
N TYR A 9 -7.19 7.96 -1.05
CA TYR A 9 -6.83 6.89 -1.98
C TYR A 9 -8.05 6.29 -2.69
N LYS A 10 -9.19 6.19 -2.00
CA LYS A 10 -10.42 5.68 -2.61
C LYS A 10 -10.86 6.56 -3.78
N ARG A 11 -10.93 7.87 -3.57
CA ARG A 11 -11.28 8.82 -4.63
C ARG A 11 -10.26 8.80 -5.76
N ILE A 12 -8.97 8.86 -5.43
CA ILE A 12 -7.88 8.85 -6.42
C ILE A 12 -7.96 7.62 -7.33
N TYR A 13 -8.09 6.42 -6.76
CA TYR A 13 -8.15 5.19 -7.55
C TYR A 13 -9.47 5.05 -8.31
N SER A 14 -10.60 5.46 -7.74
CA SER A 14 -11.88 5.51 -8.45
C SER A 14 -11.79 6.41 -9.69
N ASP A 15 -11.25 7.63 -9.55
CA ASP A 15 -11.09 8.56 -10.65
C ASP A 15 -10.16 8.00 -11.74
N ILE A 16 -9.05 7.38 -11.36
CA ILE A 16 -8.11 6.73 -12.29
C ILE A 16 -8.78 5.57 -13.05
N ILE A 17 -9.54 4.72 -12.35
CA ILE A 17 -10.22 3.57 -12.95
C ILE A 17 -11.28 4.07 -13.94
N ASP A 18 -12.11 5.03 -13.54
CA ASP A 18 -13.20 5.51 -14.37
C ASP A 18 -12.69 6.23 -15.63
N GLN A 19 -11.57 6.96 -15.54
CA GLN A 19 -11.01 7.69 -16.68
C GLN A 19 -10.13 6.85 -17.60
N LYS A 20 -9.31 5.94 -17.06
CA LYS A 20 -8.23 5.28 -17.83
C LYS A 20 -8.37 3.77 -17.92
N PHE A 21 -9.01 3.13 -16.94
CA PHE A 21 -9.09 1.66 -16.85
C PHE A 21 -10.49 1.16 -16.49
N PRO A 22 -11.55 1.58 -17.21
CA PRO A 22 -12.93 1.25 -16.82
C PRO A 22 -13.18 -0.27 -16.82
N HIS A 23 -12.48 -1.01 -17.68
CA HIS A 23 -12.52 -2.48 -17.74
C HIS A 23 -12.05 -3.17 -16.44
N LYS A 24 -11.21 -2.51 -15.62
CA LYS A 24 -10.70 -3.05 -14.35
C LYS A 24 -11.58 -2.72 -13.15
N LYS A 25 -12.69 -2.00 -13.36
CA LYS A 25 -13.59 -1.56 -12.29
C LYS A 25 -14.16 -2.72 -11.50
N ALA A 26 -14.58 -3.79 -12.19
CA ALA A 26 -15.10 -5.00 -11.55
C ALA A 26 -14.05 -5.67 -10.64
N GLU A 27 -12.79 -5.74 -11.09
CA GLU A 27 -11.70 -6.36 -10.35
C GLU A 27 -11.30 -5.56 -9.10
N CYS A 28 -11.39 -4.24 -9.16
CA CYS A 28 -11.00 -3.34 -8.06
C CYS A 28 -12.15 -3.03 -7.08
N LYS A 29 -13.41 -3.33 -7.46
CA LYS A 29 -14.61 -3.01 -6.69
C LYS A 29 -14.55 -3.51 -5.25
N LYS A 30 -14.15 -4.77 -5.04
CA LYS A 30 -14.04 -5.38 -3.70
C LYS A 30 -13.06 -4.64 -2.77
N LEU A 31 -11.99 -4.06 -3.32
CA LEU A 31 -11.02 -3.28 -2.54
C LEU A 31 -11.57 -1.88 -2.25
N LEU A 32 -12.17 -1.22 -3.24
CA LEU A 32 -12.73 0.13 -3.10
C LEU A 32 -13.95 0.20 -2.17
N GLU A 33 -14.68 -0.90 -1.98
CA GLU A 33 -15.82 -0.98 -1.06
C GLU A 33 -15.41 -0.99 0.42
N LYS A 34 -14.14 -1.26 0.74
CA LYS A 34 -13.65 -1.24 2.12
C LYS A 34 -13.84 0.13 2.76
N LYS A 35 -14.21 0.15 4.05
CA LYS A 35 -14.42 1.38 4.82
C LYS A 35 -13.16 2.24 4.92
N MET A 36 -12.00 1.59 5.08
CA MET A 36 -10.70 2.23 5.00
C MET A 36 -9.76 1.35 4.18
N LEU A 37 -9.02 1.97 3.27
CA LEU A 37 -7.96 1.28 2.53
C LEU A 37 -6.71 1.22 3.39
N THR A 38 -6.20 0.01 3.59
CA THR A 38 -4.89 -0.21 4.22
C THR A 38 -3.78 -0.03 3.20
N ALA A 39 -2.53 0.07 3.68
CA ALA A 39 -1.35 -0.03 2.84
C ALA A 39 -1.37 -1.24 1.88
N LEU A 40 -1.84 -2.41 2.35
CA LEU A 40 -1.97 -3.62 1.51
C LEU A 40 -2.98 -3.40 0.39
N ASP A 41 -4.14 -2.83 0.71
CA ASP A 41 -5.18 -2.57 -0.28
C ASP A 41 -4.70 -1.60 -1.36
N ILE A 42 -3.94 -0.57 -0.96
CA ILE A 42 -3.34 0.41 -1.88
C ILE A 42 -2.34 -0.26 -2.80
N ILE A 43 -1.47 -1.14 -2.27
CA ILE A 43 -0.49 -1.88 -3.07
C ILE A 43 -1.20 -2.80 -4.06
N GLU A 44 -2.23 -3.49 -3.61
CA GLU A 44 -2.98 -4.40 -4.45
C GLU A 44 -3.75 -3.66 -5.56
N LEU A 45 -4.39 -2.53 -5.23
CA LEU A 45 -5.02 -1.64 -6.22
C LEU A 45 -4.02 -1.18 -7.29
N ASN A 46 -2.84 -0.72 -6.86
CA ASN A 46 -1.79 -0.29 -7.78
C ASN A 46 -1.37 -1.44 -8.72
N ASN A 47 -1.18 -2.64 -8.17
CA ASN A 47 -0.78 -3.80 -8.95
C ASN A 47 -1.86 -4.23 -9.95
N ARG A 48 -3.14 -4.22 -9.56
CA ARG A 48 -4.26 -4.55 -10.45
C ARG A 48 -4.39 -3.52 -11.59
N ILE A 49 -4.29 -2.23 -11.27
CA ILE A 49 -4.49 -1.14 -12.23
C ILE A 49 -3.31 -1.01 -13.21
N PHE A 50 -2.08 -0.98 -12.72
CA PHE A 50 -0.90 -0.68 -13.55
C PHE A 50 -0.08 -1.92 -13.94
N GLY A 51 -0.31 -3.07 -13.29
CA GLY A 51 0.48 -4.28 -13.51
C GLY A 51 1.89 -4.20 -12.93
N THR A 52 2.55 -5.36 -12.80
CA THR A 52 3.89 -5.50 -12.23
C THR A 52 5.02 -5.38 -13.26
N LYS A 53 4.71 -5.18 -14.54
CA LYS A 53 5.67 -5.39 -15.64
C LYS A 53 6.78 -4.35 -15.78
N ASN A 54 6.71 -3.21 -15.09
CA ASN A 54 7.68 -2.14 -15.31
C ASN A 54 8.41 -1.78 -14.01
N GLN A 55 9.64 -2.27 -13.88
CA GLN A 55 10.51 -2.08 -12.71
C GLN A 55 10.76 -0.59 -12.40
N ASN A 56 10.77 0.27 -13.43
CA ASN A 56 10.93 1.72 -13.25
C ASN A 56 9.68 2.34 -12.61
N LEU A 57 8.48 1.90 -13.02
CA LEU A 57 7.22 2.30 -12.38
C LEU A 57 7.16 1.81 -10.92
N GLN A 58 7.64 0.59 -10.63
CA GLN A 58 7.71 0.11 -9.24
C GLN A 58 8.62 0.96 -8.36
N LYS A 59 9.82 1.31 -8.85
CA LYS A 59 10.76 2.20 -8.13
C LYS A 59 10.16 3.58 -7.89
N MET A 60 9.45 4.15 -8.86
CA MET A 60 8.77 5.44 -8.66
C MET A 60 7.59 5.31 -7.67
N ASN A 61 6.76 4.27 -7.80
CA ASN A 61 5.62 4.03 -6.92
C ASN A 61 6.02 3.79 -5.45
N GLN A 62 7.22 3.29 -5.17
CA GLN A 62 7.75 3.22 -3.79
C GLN A 62 7.95 4.60 -3.17
N LYS A 63 8.36 5.60 -3.96
CA LYS A 63 8.58 6.98 -3.48
C LYS A 63 7.29 7.71 -3.11
N PHE A 64 6.15 7.31 -3.69
CA PHE A 64 4.85 7.96 -3.46
C PHE A 64 4.04 7.35 -2.31
N ARG A 65 4.61 6.40 -1.56
CA ARG A 65 3.91 5.76 -0.43
C ARG A 65 4.03 6.64 0.82
N SER A 66 2.89 6.98 1.41
CA SER A 66 2.82 7.72 2.67
C SER A 66 2.25 6.81 3.76
N TYR A 67 3.14 6.20 4.54
CA TYR A 67 2.76 5.33 5.64
C TYR A 67 2.55 6.16 6.91
N ASN A 68 1.34 6.12 7.47
CA ASN A 68 1.09 6.70 8.78
C ASN A 68 1.47 5.69 9.90
N GLU A 69 1.44 6.14 11.16
CA GLU A 69 1.73 5.27 12.31
C GLU A 69 0.84 4.02 12.36
N THR A 70 -0.45 4.15 12.04
CA THR A 70 -1.38 3.01 12.00
C THR A 70 -1.00 2.00 10.92
N ASP A 71 -0.55 2.46 9.75
CA ASP A 71 -0.06 1.62 8.67
C ASP A 71 1.22 0.91 9.08
N ILE A 72 2.14 1.62 9.74
CA ILE A 72 3.39 1.03 10.27
C ILE A 72 3.07 -0.09 11.26
N LEU A 73 2.21 0.16 12.25
CA LEU A 73 1.79 -0.85 13.23
C LEU A 73 1.08 -2.04 12.57
N ARG A 74 0.23 -1.80 11.57
CA ARG A 74 -0.42 -2.86 10.78
C ARG A 74 0.60 -3.70 10.02
N ILE A 75 1.61 -3.09 9.41
CA ILE A 75 2.67 -3.78 8.68
C ILE A 75 3.52 -4.64 9.64
N LEU A 76 3.88 -4.10 10.80
CA LEU A 76 4.64 -4.85 11.81
C LEU A 76 3.83 -6.01 12.41
N ASN A 77 2.53 -5.82 12.64
CA ASN A 77 1.63 -6.90 13.08
C ASN A 77 1.45 -7.96 11.98
N TYR A 78 1.31 -7.53 10.73
CA TYR A 78 1.23 -8.45 9.59
C TYR A 78 2.48 -9.34 9.52
N GLN A 79 3.68 -8.75 9.71
CA GLN A 79 4.94 -9.49 9.77
C GLN A 79 4.90 -10.61 10.83
N ARG A 80 4.48 -10.27 12.06
CA ARG A 80 4.44 -11.24 13.17
C ARG A 80 3.42 -12.34 12.92
N ASN A 81 2.22 -11.98 12.49
CA ASN A 81 1.12 -12.91 12.26
C ASN A 81 1.44 -13.93 11.15
N HIS A 82 2.20 -13.51 10.13
CA HIS A 82 2.57 -14.37 9.00
C HIS A 82 3.99 -14.94 9.13
N ARG A 83 4.69 -14.72 10.26
CA ARG A 83 6.06 -15.18 10.52
C ARG A 83 7.06 -14.83 9.40
N MET A 84 6.90 -13.64 8.81
CA MET A 84 7.74 -13.21 7.68
C MET A 84 9.04 -12.55 8.16
N ASN A 85 10.10 -12.71 7.37
CA ASN A 85 11.36 -11.99 7.62
C ASN A 85 11.29 -10.55 7.05
N ASN A 86 12.24 -9.70 7.44
CA ASN A 86 12.26 -8.30 7.01
C ASN A 86 12.42 -8.14 5.49
N LEU A 87 13.06 -9.08 4.77
CA LEU A 87 13.19 -9.01 3.32
C LEU A 87 11.84 -9.26 2.63
N GLN A 88 11.11 -10.29 3.06
CA GLN A 88 9.81 -10.65 2.49
C GLN A 88 8.78 -9.54 2.70
N VAL A 89 8.75 -8.94 3.90
CA VAL A 89 7.86 -7.81 4.20
C VAL A 89 8.30 -6.57 3.41
N ALA A 90 9.61 -6.33 3.29
CA ALA A 90 10.12 -5.22 2.50
C ALA A 90 9.72 -5.33 1.03
N GLU A 91 9.81 -6.51 0.43
CA GLU A 91 9.40 -6.77 -0.94
C GLU A 91 7.89 -6.56 -1.12
N LEU A 92 7.06 -7.18 -0.27
CA LEU A 92 5.60 -7.06 -0.33
C LEU A 92 5.14 -5.61 -0.21
N PHE A 93 5.72 -4.87 0.74
CA PHE A 93 5.35 -3.49 1.03
C PHE A 93 6.22 -2.46 0.31
N GLY A 94 7.09 -2.87 -0.64
CA GLY A 94 7.98 -1.96 -1.36
C GLY A 94 8.77 -1.03 -0.43
N LEU A 95 9.23 -1.56 0.70
CA LEU A 95 10.05 -0.87 1.70
C LEU A 95 11.50 -1.31 1.54
N SER A 96 12.41 -0.60 2.21
CA SER A 96 13.75 -1.14 2.43
C SER A 96 13.79 -2.01 3.70
N LYS A 97 14.66 -3.03 3.74
CA LYS A 97 14.93 -3.80 4.96
C LYS A 97 15.29 -2.87 6.14
N ASN A 98 16.03 -1.80 5.86
CA ASN A 98 16.43 -0.81 6.86
C ASN A 98 15.24 -0.02 7.42
N THR A 99 14.24 0.28 6.59
CA THR A 99 12.98 0.92 7.01
C THR A 99 12.27 0.05 8.05
N LEU A 100 12.14 -1.25 7.81
CA LEU A 100 11.54 -2.18 8.76
C LEU A 100 12.34 -2.31 10.05
N THR A 101 13.67 -2.36 9.95
CA THR A 101 14.55 -2.35 11.13
C THR A 101 14.35 -1.09 11.96
N LYS A 102 14.27 0.08 11.32
CA LYS A 102 14.03 1.36 11.99
C LYS A 102 12.65 1.42 12.62
N TRP A 103 11.60 1.00 11.91
CA TRP A 103 10.24 0.98 12.45
C TRP A 103 10.09 0.05 13.64
N ARG A 104 10.71 -1.14 13.59
CA ARG A 104 10.73 -2.02 14.77
C ARG A 104 11.33 -1.30 15.96
N LYS A 105 12.51 -0.68 15.85
CA LYS A 105 13.11 0.05 16.98
C LYS A 105 12.27 1.20 17.55
N ILE A 106 11.42 1.84 16.75
CA ILE A 106 10.63 3.00 17.17
C ILE A 106 9.27 2.57 17.75
N PHE A 107 8.65 1.53 17.19
CA PHE A 107 7.26 1.15 17.47
C PHE A 107 7.14 -0.23 18.16
N GLN A 108 8.26 -0.93 18.40
CA GLN A 108 8.35 -2.22 19.09
C GLN A 108 9.53 -2.21 20.07
#